data_AF-A0A9E1UVX9-F1
#
_entry.id   AF-A0A9E1UVX9-F1
#
_cell.length_a   1.000
_cell.length_b   1.000
_cell.length_c   1.000
_cell.angle_alpha   90.00
_cell.angle_beta   90.00
_cell.angle_gamma   90.00
#
_symmetry.space_group_name_H-M   'P 1'
#
loop_
_entity.id
_entity.type
_entity.pdbx_description
1 polymer ?
#
loop_
_entity_poly.entity_id
_entity_poly.type
_entity_poly.pdbx_seq_one_letter_code
_entity_poly.pdbx_strand_id
1 'polypeptide(L)'
;MRPLVMKYTAPAADSDEGWEQHSLPLGCGHFGCSVFGLVERERIQVTENSVLTRRNLTNAAEIYLRFPHQEVSAYERGLVLDTATAYCRYTCDGVRYSREYFTSYPDGVLAVRLTADQPGALAFVLAPEIPFQHPFGDQDTDCTMGRTATVRASGDRIEADCQLEYYGILFAAQFRLETDGELEAGDGTLAVGNATEATIYFSCGTNYVLGTRVFSEEDPKRKLDPVDPRDRIAATVEAARSKGYTALKAAHEEDVSSIFGRVSLDLGDEGELDDLPTDELLKRYGDGETSGYLEALYYQYGRYLLIASSRQGCLPANLQGIWTCHRQSPWGSGYWHNINVQMNYWPVFSTNMAELFPPYCDLNQAFRQKAKSYAAGYIRRQNPENYREGDDCGWCVGTAVYPYEPGGTPGSHSGPGTGGLTTKMYWDYWDFTRDPEVLKAVAYPTLHSMSRFLTRTVREYDGRYLASFSASPEQMLNGRYSRGGAYYHTVGCAFDQQMLHENGRDTLAAAELLGEADETTAALASQMGRYSPVVIGW
;
A
#
# COMPACT_ATOMS: atom_id res chain seq x y z
N MET A 1 0.72 2.20 -30.23
CA MET A 1 0.56 1.04 -29.33
C MET A 1 -0.90 0.94 -28.96
N ARG A 2 -1.43 -0.29 -28.98
CA ARG A 2 -2.75 -0.62 -28.41
C ARG A 2 -2.80 -0.21 -26.93
N PRO A 3 -3.90 0.39 -26.42
CA PRO A 3 -4.08 0.64 -25.00
C PRO A 3 -4.04 -0.67 -24.19
N LEU A 4 -3.40 -0.62 -23.02
CA LEU A 4 -3.34 -1.76 -22.11
C LEU A 4 -4.56 -1.76 -21.20
N VAL A 5 -5.46 -2.70 -21.43
CA VAL A 5 -6.73 -2.79 -20.73
C VAL A 5 -6.89 -4.16 -20.08
N MET A 6 -7.12 -4.17 -18.76
CA MET A 6 -7.69 -5.33 -18.07
C MET A 6 -9.20 -5.33 -18.30
N LYS A 7 -9.70 -6.23 -19.14
CA LYS A 7 -11.05 -6.21 -19.69
C LYS A 7 -11.85 -7.45 -19.26
N TYR A 8 -13.12 -7.26 -18.94
CA TYR A 8 -14.03 -8.34 -18.52
C TYR A 8 -15.42 -8.14 -19.13
N THR A 9 -16.10 -9.25 -19.45
CA THR A 9 -17.46 -9.27 -20.01
C THR A 9 -18.52 -9.65 -18.97
N ALA A 10 -18.15 -9.71 -17.69
CA ALA A 10 -19.06 -9.94 -16.57
C ALA A 10 -18.66 -9.09 -15.35
N PRO A 11 -19.61 -8.72 -14.47
CA PRO A 11 -19.30 -8.09 -13.18
C PRO A 11 -18.41 -8.96 -12.30
N ALA A 12 -17.63 -8.34 -11.42
CA ALA A 12 -17.03 -9.07 -10.30
C ALA A 12 -18.14 -9.58 -9.37
N ALA A 13 -17.99 -10.78 -8.82
CA ALA A 13 -18.93 -11.29 -7.82
C ALA A 13 -18.95 -10.37 -6.59
N ASP A 14 -20.13 -10.12 -6.00
CA ASP A 14 -20.25 -9.32 -4.77
C ASP A 14 -19.85 -10.15 -3.53
N SER A 15 -18.54 -10.42 -3.42
CA SER A 15 -17.94 -11.21 -2.35
C SER A 15 -16.49 -10.80 -2.12
N ASP A 16 -15.89 -11.23 -1.01
CA ASP A 16 -14.45 -11.04 -0.76
C ASP A 16 -13.58 -11.75 -1.81
N GLU A 17 -14.04 -12.90 -2.33
CA GLU A 17 -13.36 -13.59 -3.42
C GLU A 17 -13.46 -12.81 -4.74
N GLY A 18 -14.64 -12.24 -5.04
CA GLY A 18 -14.82 -11.38 -6.21
C GLY A 18 -14.02 -10.07 -6.10
N TRP A 19 -13.87 -9.54 -4.89
CA TRP A 19 -12.96 -8.43 -4.60
C TRP A 19 -11.51 -8.80 -4.96
N GLU A 20 -11.01 -9.92 -4.45
CA GLU A 20 -9.61 -10.34 -4.63
C GLU A 20 -9.28 -10.70 -6.09
N GLN A 21 -10.18 -11.43 -6.75
CA GLN A 21 -9.88 -12.02 -8.06
C GLN A 21 -10.32 -11.15 -9.25
N HIS A 22 -11.36 -10.34 -9.09
CA HIS A 22 -12.06 -9.75 -10.23
C HIS A 22 -12.32 -8.24 -10.12
N SER A 23 -12.22 -7.63 -8.93
CA SER A 23 -12.41 -6.18 -8.81
C SER A 23 -11.28 -5.40 -9.49
N LEU A 24 -11.56 -4.16 -9.90
CA LEU A 24 -10.58 -3.28 -10.55
C LEU A 24 -10.03 -2.31 -9.50
N PRO A 25 -8.74 -2.40 -9.12
CA PRO A 25 -8.16 -1.50 -8.13
C PRO A 25 -7.86 -0.15 -8.77
N LEU A 26 -8.24 0.92 -8.06
CA LEU A 26 -7.91 2.32 -8.32
C LEU A 26 -7.22 2.90 -7.08
N GLY A 27 -6.36 3.88 -7.24
CA GLY A 27 -5.66 4.47 -6.11
C GLY A 27 -4.99 5.80 -6.41
N CYS A 28 -4.96 6.66 -5.40
CA CYS A 28 -4.25 7.94 -5.45
C CYS A 28 -3.18 8.05 -4.37
N GLY A 29 -2.74 6.94 -3.78
CA GLY A 29 -1.85 6.90 -2.61
C GLY A 29 -2.56 7.25 -1.29
N HIS A 30 -3.40 8.29 -1.26
CA HIS A 30 -4.13 8.70 -0.04
C HIS A 30 -5.14 7.66 0.41
N PHE A 31 -5.88 7.10 -0.54
CA PHE A 31 -6.81 6.00 -0.35
C PHE A 31 -6.89 5.16 -1.62
N GLY A 32 -7.30 3.90 -1.47
CA GLY A 32 -7.54 2.97 -2.56
C GLY A 32 -9.03 2.67 -2.71
N CYS A 33 -9.41 2.30 -3.92
CA CYS A 33 -10.75 1.82 -4.24
C CYS A 33 -10.69 0.53 -5.05
N SER A 34 -11.68 -0.34 -4.90
CA SER A 34 -11.88 -1.51 -5.75
C SER A 34 -13.28 -1.49 -6.35
N VAL A 35 -13.37 -1.41 -7.69
CA VAL A 35 -14.64 -1.29 -8.43
C VAL A 35 -15.10 -2.65 -8.93
N PHE A 36 -16.37 -2.99 -8.71
CA PHE A 36 -16.91 -4.32 -9.03
C PHE A 36 -17.62 -4.37 -10.39
N GLY A 37 -18.21 -3.26 -10.83
CA GLY A 37 -18.96 -3.20 -12.08
C GLY A 37 -20.33 -3.88 -12.01
N LEU A 38 -20.89 -4.12 -10.84
CA LEU A 38 -22.23 -4.73 -10.66
C LEU A 38 -23.34 -3.87 -11.29
N VAL A 39 -24.38 -4.51 -11.83
CA VAL A 39 -25.45 -3.83 -12.58
C VAL A 39 -26.48 -3.17 -11.66
N GLU A 40 -27.16 -3.97 -10.83
CA GLU A 40 -28.23 -3.50 -9.93
C GLU A 40 -27.69 -2.70 -8.74
N ARG A 41 -26.55 -3.13 -8.21
CA ARG A 41 -25.92 -2.54 -7.04
C ARG A 41 -24.42 -2.47 -7.25
N GLU A 42 -23.94 -1.39 -7.86
CA GLU A 42 -22.49 -1.13 -7.92
C GLU A 42 -21.91 -1.13 -6.51
N ARG A 43 -20.72 -1.69 -6.36
CA ARG A 43 -19.95 -1.67 -5.12
C ARG A 43 -18.58 -1.12 -5.41
N ILE A 44 -18.20 -0.07 -4.69
CA ILE A 44 -16.84 0.45 -4.69
C ILE A 44 -16.33 0.35 -3.26
N GLN A 45 -15.45 -0.61 -3.02
CA GLN A 45 -14.80 -0.78 -1.73
C GLN A 45 -13.73 0.29 -1.56
N VAL A 46 -13.59 0.89 -0.37
CA VAL A 46 -12.62 1.96 -0.08
C VAL A 46 -11.70 1.60 1.09
N THR A 47 -10.40 1.82 0.91
CA THR A 47 -9.38 1.63 1.95
C THR A 47 -8.60 2.93 2.16
N GLU A 48 -8.35 3.29 3.41
CA GLU A 48 -7.44 4.37 3.79
C GLU A 48 -6.43 3.75 4.77
N ASN A 49 -5.13 3.84 4.45
CA ASN A 49 -4.09 3.01 5.07
C ASN A 49 -3.82 3.32 6.56
N SER A 50 -4.44 4.35 7.13
CA SER A 50 -4.40 4.66 8.56
C SER A 50 -5.65 4.18 9.32
N VAL A 51 -6.68 3.65 8.64
CA VAL A 51 -7.84 3.04 9.29
C VAL A 51 -7.49 1.64 9.84
N LEU A 52 -6.89 1.62 11.03
CA LEU A 52 -6.42 0.40 11.70
C LEU A 52 -7.17 0.10 13.00
N THR A 53 -7.43 -1.19 13.21
CA THR A 53 -7.70 -1.78 14.53
C THR A 53 -6.39 -2.40 15.06
N ARG A 54 -5.72 -1.73 16.01
CA ARG A 54 -4.41 -2.16 16.54
C ARG A 54 -3.38 -2.44 15.42
N ARG A 55 -3.08 -3.70 15.11
CA ARG A 55 -2.11 -4.15 14.07
C ARG A 55 -2.82 -4.70 12.84
N ASN A 56 -4.02 -4.22 12.54
CA ASN A 56 -4.86 -4.76 11.49
C ASN A 56 -5.49 -3.62 10.69
N LEU A 57 -5.05 -3.45 9.45
CA LEU A 57 -5.75 -2.61 8.48
C LEU A 57 -7.14 -3.20 8.22
N THR A 58 -8.15 -2.35 8.18
CA THR A 58 -9.53 -2.76 7.91
C THR A 58 -10.17 -1.87 6.86
N ASN A 59 -11.13 -2.43 6.13
CA ASN A 59 -11.94 -1.72 5.14
C ASN A 59 -12.51 -0.41 5.71
N ALA A 60 -12.30 0.70 5.01
CA ALA A 60 -12.64 2.04 5.50
C ALA A 60 -14.09 2.42 5.20
N ALA A 61 -14.58 2.12 4.00
CA ALA A 61 -15.95 2.38 3.60
C ALA A 61 -16.36 1.50 2.41
N GLU A 62 -17.67 1.37 2.19
CA GLU A 62 -18.25 0.80 0.98
C GLU A 62 -19.14 1.88 0.34
N ILE A 63 -19.03 2.07 -0.97
CA ILE A 63 -19.91 2.98 -1.72
C ILE A 63 -20.82 2.11 -2.58
N TYR A 64 -22.14 2.23 -2.38
CA TYR A 64 -23.11 1.57 -3.23
C TYR A 64 -23.85 2.54 -4.14
N LEU A 65 -23.99 2.17 -5.41
CA LEU A 65 -24.89 2.83 -6.35
C LEU A 65 -25.97 1.82 -6.75
N ARG A 66 -27.23 2.10 -6.38
CA ARG A 66 -28.36 1.20 -6.60
C ARG A 66 -29.16 1.68 -7.80
N PHE A 67 -29.26 0.86 -8.84
CA PHE A 67 -29.94 1.17 -10.10
C PHE A 67 -31.20 0.32 -10.26
N PRO A 68 -32.25 0.83 -10.91
CA PRO A 68 -33.43 0.06 -11.25
C PRO A 68 -33.23 -0.75 -12.55
N HIS A 69 -32.05 -1.35 -12.76
CA HIS A 69 -31.68 -2.03 -14.00
C HIS A 69 -31.68 -3.54 -13.80
N GLN A 70 -32.31 -4.29 -14.71
CA GLN A 70 -32.30 -5.75 -14.70
C GLN A 70 -32.02 -6.25 -16.12
N GLU A 71 -31.57 -7.51 -16.25
CA GLU A 71 -31.41 -8.19 -17.55
C GLU A 71 -30.67 -7.35 -18.62
N VAL A 72 -29.37 -7.12 -18.42
CA VAL A 72 -28.57 -6.29 -19.34
C VAL A 72 -27.97 -7.07 -20.50
N SER A 73 -27.62 -6.34 -21.56
CA SER A 73 -26.85 -6.83 -22.69
C SER A 73 -25.62 -5.94 -22.96
N ALA A 74 -24.73 -6.40 -23.86
CA ALA A 74 -23.52 -5.68 -24.26
C ALA A 74 -22.66 -5.20 -23.06
N TYR A 75 -22.60 -6.02 -22.02
CA TYR A 75 -21.87 -5.69 -20.80
C TYR A 75 -20.36 -5.76 -21.04
N GLU A 76 -19.65 -4.72 -20.61
CA GLU A 76 -18.19 -4.69 -20.55
C GLU A 76 -17.75 -3.83 -19.38
N ARG A 77 -16.69 -4.25 -18.68
CA ARG A 77 -15.95 -3.41 -17.74
C ARG A 77 -14.45 -3.58 -17.96
N GLY A 78 -13.68 -2.60 -17.52
CA GLY A 78 -12.23 -2.75 -17.55
C GLY A 78 -11.49 -1.61 -16.88
N LEU A 79 -10.18 -1.79 -16.73
CA LEU A 79 -9.24 -0.77 -16.26
C LEU A 79 -8.24 -0.50 -17.37
N VAL A 80 -8.23 0.74 -17.87
CA VAL A 80 -7.25 1.22 -18.84
C VAL A 80 -6.02 1.69 -18.05
N LEU A 81 -4.89 1.00 -18.20
CA LEU A 81 -3.68 1.30 -17.43
C LEU A 81 -3.04 2.63 -17.88
N ASP A 82 -3.09 2.95 -19.17
CA ASP A 82 -2.54 4.18 -19.75
C ASP A 82 -3.10 5.46 -19.10
N THR A 83 -4.38 5.43 -18.70
CA THR A 83 -5.09 6.56 -18.09
C THR A 83 -5.50 6.30 -16.65
N ALA A 84 -5.14 5.14 -16.07
CA ALA A 84 -5.60 4.70 -14.75
C ALA A 84 -7.11 4.93 -14.52
N THR A 85 -7.93 4.60 -15.52
CA THR A 85 -9.37 4.85 -15.50
C THR A 85 -10.13 3.53 -15.65
N ALA A 86 -10.98 3.22 -14.68
CA ALA A 86 -11.88 2.10 -14.78
C ALA A 86 -13.19 2.52 -15.46
N TYR A 87 -13.85 1.58 -16.11
CA TYR A 87 -15.15 1.81 -16.73
C TYR A 87 -16.06 0.60 -16.60
N CYS A 88 -17.36 0.83 -16.73
CA CYS A 88 -18.36 -0.20 -16.96
C CYS A 88 -19.47 0.32 -17.88
N ARG A 89 -19.86 -0.47 -18.87
CA ARG A 89 -20.85 -0.14 -19.90
C ARG A 89 -21.79 -1.30 -20.11
N TYR A 90 -23.06 -1.01 -20.34
CA TYR A 90 -24.08 -2.01 -20.65
C TYR A 90 -25.33 -1.36 -21.25
N THR A 91 -26.24 -2.17 -21.77
CA THR A 91 -27.56 -1.74 -22.24
C THR A 91 -28.66 -2.38 -21.41
N CYS A 92 -29.59 -1.57 -20.90
CA CYS A 92 -30.80 -1.97 -20.18
C CYS A 92 -32.00 -1.28 -20.85
N ASP A 93 -33.07 -2.03 -21.17
CA ASP A 93 -34.29 -1.50 -21.81
C ASP A 93 -34.04 -0.59 -23.04
N GLY A 94 -33.01 -0.92 -23.83
CA GLY A 94 -32.63 -0.15 -25.02
C GLY A 94 -31.83 1.13 -24.75
N VAL A 95 -31.55 1.47 -23.49
CA VAL A 95 -30.71 2.61 -23.09
C VAL A 95 -29.29 2.12 -22.79
N ARG A 96 -28.28 2.83 -23.30
CA ARG A 96 -26.88 2.56 -22.99
C ARG A 96 -26.45 3.37 -21.77
N TYR A 97 -25.93 2.67 -20.78
CA TYR A 97 -25.37 3.24 -19.57
C TYR A 97 -23.84 3.13 -19.59
N SER A 98 -23.16 4.15 -19.08
CA SER A 98 -21.71 4.15 -18.89
C SER A 98 -21.36 4.71 -17.53
N ARG A 99 -20.36 4.11 -16.90
CA ARG A 99 -19.75 4.54 -15.65
C ARG A 99 -18.25 4.63 -15.88
N GLU A 100 -17.64 5.74 -15.47
CA GLU A 100 -16.20 6.00 -15.55
C GLU A 100 -15.70 6.39 -14.17
N TYR A 101 -14.55 5.83 -13.75
CA TYR A 101 -14.02 5.94 -12.40
C TYR A 101 -12.52 6.23 -12.44
N PHE A 102 -12.07 7.21 -11.69
CA PHE A 102 -10.63 7.44 -11.47
C PHE A 102 -10.38 8.12 -10.12
N THR A 103 -9.19 7.88 -9.57
CA THR A 103 -8.72 8.48 -8.31
C THR A 103 -7.58 9.44 -8.60
N SER A 104 -7.86 10.75 -8.61
CA SER A 104 -6.87 11.80 -8.88
C SER A 104 -5.94 11.98 -7.68
N TYR A 105 -4.64 11.75 -7.86
CA TYR A 105 -3.62 12.12 -6.87
C TYR A 105 -3.49 13.63 -6.69
N PRO A 106 -3.38 14.45 -7.76
CA PRO A 106 -3.26 15.91 -7.61
C PRO A 106 -4.40 16.56 -6.83
N ASP A 107 -5.60 15.96 -6.90
CA ASP A 107 -6.81 16.52 -6.29
C ASP A 107 -7.30 15.73 -5.07
N GLY A 108 -6.73 14.56 -4.77
CA GLY A 108 -7.09 13.74 -3.61
C GLY A 108 -8.54 13.24 -3.62
N VAL A 109 -9.11 12.94 -4.79
CA VAL A 109 -10.52 12.54 -4.96
C VAL A 109 -10.71 11.35 -5.88
N LEU A 110 -11.72 10.53 -5.57
CA LEU A 110 -12.38 9.64 -6.53
C LEU A 110 -13.44 10.45 -7.27
N ALA A 111 -13.41 10.42 -8.59
CA ALA A 111 -14.49 10.91 -9.44
C ALA A 111 -15.20 9.72 -10.10
N VAL A 112 -16.54 9.73 -10.06
CA VAL A 112 -17.39 8.75 -10.75
C VAL A 112 -18.36 9.48 -11.66
N ARG A 113 -18.24 9.28 -12.97
CA ARG A 113 -19.15 9.85 -13.96
C ARG A 113 -20.12 8.78 -14.44
N LEU A 114 -21.40 9.10 -14.38
CA LEU A 114 -22.51 8.24 -14.84
C LEU A 114 -23.23 8.93 -15.99
N THR A 115 -23.56 8.18 -17.04
CA THR A 115 -24.30 8.71 -18.19
C THR A 115 -25.29 7.68 -18.72
N ALA A 116 -26.45 8.14 -19.16
CA ALA A 116 -27.38 7.42 -20.03
C ALA A 116 -27.42 8.08 -21.42
N ASP A 117 -27.58 7.30 -22.48
CA ASP A 117 -27.66 7.85 -23.85
C ASP A 117 -29.06 8.32 -24.27
N GLN A 118 -30.05 8.21 -23.37
CA GLN A 118 -31.39 8.77 -23.52
C GLN A 118 -31.63 9.83 -22.44
N PRO A 119 -32.13 11.03 -22.81
CA PRO A 119 -32.42 12.09 -21.84
C PRO A 119 -33.37 11.64 -20.73
N GLY A 120 -33.00 11.91 -19.48
CA GLY A 120 -33.83 11.59 -18.31
C GLY A 120 -33.88 10.12 -17.91
N ALA A 121 -33.11 9.24 -18.55
CA ALA A 121 -33.16 7.79 -18.31
C ALA A 121 -32.25 7.30 -17.15
N LEU A 122 -31.42 8.18 -16.57
CA LEU A 122 -30.55 7.85 -15.44
C LEU A 122 -31.28 8.07 -14.11
N ALA A 123 -31.40 7.00 -13.34
CA ALA A 123 -31.87 7.02 -11.96
C ALA A 123 -31.04 6.06 -11.10
N PHE A 124 -30.64 6.50 -9.90
CA PHE A 124 -29.90 5.67 -8.95
C PHE A 124 -29.94 6.24 -7.54
N VAL A 125 -29.58 5.42 -6.55
CA VAL A 125 -29.35 5.87 -5.17
C VAL A 125 -27.89 5.68 -4.80
N LEU A 126 -27.21 6.76 -4.40
CA LEU A 126 -25.90 6.73 -3.74
C LEU A 126 -26.08 6.47 -2.25
N ALA A 127 -25.57 5.33 -1.79
CA ALA A 127 -25.70 4.86 -0.41
C ALA A 127 -24.36 4.35 0.13
N PRO A 128 -23.54 5.21 0.77
CA PRO A 128 -22.30 4.78 1.40
C PRO A 128 -22.57 4.07 2.74
N GLU A 129 -21.71 3.13 3.08
CA GLU A 129 -21.75 2.37 4.32
C GLU A 129 -20.37 2.37 4.99
N ILE A 130 -20.35 2.49 6.32
CA ILE A 130 -19.16 2.24 7.13
C ILE A 130 -19.26 0.81 7.69
N PRO A 131 -18.47 -0.15 7.18
CA PRO A 131 -18.62 -1.54 7.56
C PRO A 131 -18.06 -1.81 8.97
N PHE A 132 -18.41 -2.98 9.51
CA PHE A 132 -17.82 -3.53 10.73
C PHE A 132 -17.94 -2.65 11.99
N GLN A 133 -19.03 -1.89 12.11
CA GLN A 133 -19.34 -1.16 13.33
C GLN A 133 -19.56 -2.12 14.52
N HIS A 134 -18.99 -1.78 15.67
CA HIS A 134 -19.03 -2.55 16.91
C HIS A 134 -18.76 -1.61 18.10
N PRO A 135 -19.52 -1.68 19.21
CA PRO A 135 -19.21 -0.87 20.39
C PRO A 135 -17.85 -1.24 20.98
N PHE A 136 -17.15 -0.29 21.61
CA PHE A 136 -15.92 -0.60 22.35
C PHE A 136 -16.25 -1.28 23.68
N GLY A 137 -15.53 -2.34 24.06
CA GLY A 137 -15.78 -3.03 25.32
C GLY A 137 -15.07 -4.36 25.53
N ASP A 138 -15.48 -5.10 26.56
CA ASP A 138 -14.74 -6.24 27.12
C ASP A 138 -14.61 -7.47 26.21
N GLN A 139 -15.31 -7.51 25.06
CA GLN A 139 -15.18 -8.59 24.06
C GLN A 139 -14.26 -8.20 22.88
N ASP A 140 -13.55 -7.08 22.99
CA ASP A 140 -12.68 -6.59 21.94
C ASP A 140 -11.47 -7.53 21.71
N THR A 141 -11.16 -7.76 20.44
CA THR A 141 -10.00 -8.54 19.96
C THR A 141 -9.13 -7.62 19.11
N ASP A 142 -7.94 -8.06 18.69
CA ASP A 142 -7.07 -7.28 17.80
C ASP A 142 -7.77 -6.77 16.52
N CYS A 143 -8.90 -7.38 16.12
CA CYS A 143 -9.67 -7.04 14.93
C CYS A 143 -11.03 -6.37 15.23
N THR A 144 -11.39 -6.23 16.50
CA THR A 144 -12.65 -5.64 16.96
C THR A 144 -12.33 -4.75 18.15
N MET A 145 -11.89 -3.51 17.90
CA MET A 145 -11.47 -2.56 18.94
C MET A 145 -12.30 -1.27 18.92
N GLY A 146 -13.62 -1.43 18.85
CA GLY A 146 -14.60 -0.34 18.78
C GLY A 146 -14.56 0.46 17.48
N ARG A 147 -15.69 0.47 16.76
CA ARG A 147 -15.92 1.29 15.57
C ARG A 147 -17.36 1.77 15.54
N THR A 148 -17.56 3.08 15.52
CA THR A 148 -18.90 3.69 15.43
C THR A 148 -18.91 4.70 14.30
N ALA A 149 -20.03 4.81 13.59
CA ALA A 149 -20.15 5.77 12.51
C ALA A 149 -21.54 6.38 12.43
N THR A 150 -21.60 7.55 11.81
CA THR A 150 -22.85 8.22 11.45
C THR A 150 -22.76 8.70 10.01
N VAL A 151 -23.80 8.43 9.22
CA VAL A 151 -23.93 8.90 7.84
C VAL A 151 -25.08 9.89 7.77
N ARG A 152 -24.84 11.06 7.17
CA ARG A 152 -25.80 12.15 7.03
C ARG A 152 -25.82 12.63 5.59
N ALA A 153 -27.00 12.91 5.06
CA ALA A 153 -27.17 13.48 3.73
C ALA A 153 -27.96 14.79 3.81
N SER A 154 -27.56 15.79 3.03
CA SER A 154 -28.26 17.06 2.91
C SER A 154 -27.90 17.74 1.60
N GLY A 155 -28.91 18.21 0.85
CA GLY A 155 -28.70 18.82 -0.45
C GLY A 155 -27.99 17.87 -1.40
N ASP A 156 -26.79 18.24 -1.85
CA ASP A 156 -25.93 17.49 -2.75
C ASP A 156 -24.76 16.76 -2.06
N ARG A 157 -24.79 16.70 -0.71
CA ARG A 157 -23.71 16.19 0.12
C ARG A 157 -24.12 14.95 0.91
N ILE A 158 -23.16 14.02 1.05
CA ILE A 158 -23.15 13.00 2.11
C ILE A 158 -21.89 13.18 2.95
N GLU A 159 -22.02 13.01 4.26
CA GLU A 159 -20.91 12.93 5.21
C GLU A 159 -21.01 11.64 6.01
N ALA A 160 -19.92 10.90 6.06
CA ALA A 160 -19.75 9.73 6.91
C ALA A 160 -18.61 10.00 7.90
N ASP A 161 -18.98 10.15 9.17
CA ASP A 161 -18.04 10.33 10.27
C ASP A 161 -17.90 9.00 11.01
N CYS A 162 -16.67 8.55 11.27
CA CYS A 162 -16.37 7.32 11.98
C CYS A 162 -15.30 7.54 13.04
N GLN A 163 -15.43 6.85 14.17
CA GLN A 163 -14.42 6.80 15.21
C GLN A 163 -13.95 5.35 15.40
N LEU A 164 -12.63 5.12 15.35
CA LEU A 164 -12.03 3.86 15.78
C LEU A 164 -11.38 4.06 17.13
N GLU A 165 -11.88 3.33 18.12
CA GLU A 165 -11.67 3.72 19.51
C GLU A 165 -10.24 3.49 19.96
N TYR A 166 -9.61 2.34 19.67
CA TYR A 166 -8.30 2.00 20.25
C TYR A 166 -7.24 3.11 20.17
N TYR A 167 -7.05 3.69 18.99
CA TYR A 167 -6.09 4.79 18.75
C TYR A 167 -6.74 6.18 18.80
N GLY A 168 -8.06 6.28 18.93
CA GLY A 168 -8.79 7.55 18.78
C GLY A 168 -8.73 8.08 17.36
N ILE A 169 -8.85 7.20 16.36
CA ILE A 169 -8.86 7.59 14.95
C ILE A 169 -10.20 8.26 14.67
N LEU A 170 -10.15 9.51 14.22
CA LEU A 170 -11.26 10.19 13.60
C LEU A 170 -11.13 9.99 12.10
N PHE A 171 -12.12 9.38 11.47
CA PHE A 171 -12.20 9.18 10.02
C PHE A 171 -13.39 9.97 9.49
N ALA A 172 -13.15 10.72 8.42
CA ALA A 172 -14.19 11.44 7.68
C ALA A 172 -14.17 11.02 6.22
N ALA A 173 -15.35 10.75 5.66
CA ALA A 173 -15.56 10.54 4.25
C ALA A 173 -16.68 11.48 3.77
N GLN A 174 -16.47 12.18 2.66
CA GLN A 174 -17.46 13.11 2.14
C GLN A 174 -17.69 12.93 0.65
N PHE A 175 -18.92 13.26 0.25
CA PHE A 175 -19.39 13.18 -1.12
C PHE A 175 -19.96 14.53 -1.56
N ARG A 176 -19.78 14.85 -2.84
CA ARG A 176 -20.60 15.82 -3.57
C ARG A 176 -21.15 15.16 -4.83
N LEU A 177 -22.40 15.46 -5.16
CA LEU A 177 -23.07 14.92 -6.34
C LEU A 177 -23.60 16.06 -7.22
N GLU A 178 -23.15 16.10 -8.46
CA GLU A 178 -23.69 16.99 -9.50
C GLU A 178 -24.52 16.18 -10.49
N THR A 179 -25.70 16.67 -10.86
CA THR A 179 -26.61 15.99 -11.80
C THR A 179 -27.42 17.02 -12.58
N ASP A 180 -27.85 16.65 -13.80
CA ASP A 180 -28.81 17.43 -14.60
C ASP A 180 -30.28 17.08 -14.28
N GLY A 181 -30.50 16.04 -13.46
CA GLY A 181 -31.83 15.61 -13.02
C GLY A 181 -32.23 16.09 -11.62
N GLU A 182 -33.18 15.37 -11.04
CA GLU A 182 -33.68 15.59 -9.69
C GLU A 182 -32.77 14.93 -8.66
N LEU A 183 -32.64 15.58 -7.48
CA LEU A 183 -31.81 15.11 -6.38
C LEU A 183 -32.57 15.22 -5.06
N GLU A 184 -32.68 14.10 -4.35
CA GLU A 184 -33.31 14.03 -3.03
C GLU A 184 -32.34 13.46 -1.99
N ALA A 185 -32.16 14.17 -0.88
CA ALA A 185 -31.34 13.74 0.24
C ALA A 185 -32.21 13.20 1.38
N GLY A 186 -31.88 12.00 1.87
CA GLY A 186 -32.60 11.37 2.98
C GLY A 186 -31.88 10.15 3.51
N ASP A 187 -31.98 9.91 4.82
CA ASP A 187 -31.45 8.71 5.50
C ASP A 187 -29.99 8.36 5.19
N GLY A 188 -29.14 9.38 5.02
CA GLY A 188 -27.72 9.19 4.70
C GLY A 188 -27.44 8.82 3.24
N THR A 189 -28.42 8.98 2.35
CA THR A 189 -28.35 8.67 0.92
C THR A 189 -28.71 9.87 0.05
N LEU A 190 -28.32 9.81 -1.22
CA LEU A 190 -28.76 10.73 -2.27
C LEU A 190 -29.43 9.94 -3.39
N ALA A 191 -30.70 10.22 -3.66
CA ALA A 191 -31.45 9.63 -4.76
C ALA A 191 -31.46 10.59 -5.96
N VAL A 192 -31.08 10.07 -7.13
CA VAL A 192 -31.09 10.77 -8.41
C VAL A 192 -32.20 10.18 -9.28
N GLY A 193 -33.00 11.05 -9.91
CA GLY A 193 -34.04 10.68 -10.87
C GLY A 193 -34.08 11.63 -12.06
N ASN A 194 -34.68 11.19 -13.17
CA ASN A 194 -34.85 12.00 -14.38
C ASN A 194 -33.56 12.67 -14.89
N ALA A 195 -32.40 12.04 -14.68
CA ALA A 195 -31.10 12.57 -15.10
C ALA A 195 -30.67 11.98 -16.46
N THR A 196 -29.73 12.64 -17.12
CA THR A 196 -28.96 12.09 -18.24
C THR A 196 -27.53 11.83 -17.80
N GLU A 197 -27.01 12.67 -16.89
CA GLU A 197 -25.64 12.59 -16.39
C GLU A 197 -25.56 12.93 -14.91
N ALA A 198 -24.65 12.25 -14.21
CA ALA A 198 -24.31 12.59 -12.83
C ALA A 198 -22.81 12.41 -12.59
N THR A 199 -22.25 13.22 -11.71
CA THR A 199 -20.85 13.11 -11.27
C THR A 199 -20.80 13.08 -9.75
N ILE A 200 -20.13 12.06 -9.21
CA ILE A 200 -19.89 11.91 -7.79
C ILE A 200 -18.42 12.22 -7.53
N TYR A 201 -18.15 13.11 -6.60
CA TYR A 201 -16.82 13.38 -6.08
C TYR A 201 -16.74 12.86 -4.65
N PHE A 202 -15.70 12.08 -4.35
CA PHE A 202 -15.50 11.46 -3.04
C PHE A 202 -14.07 11.67 -2.56
N SER A 203 -13.91 11.95 -1.26
CA SER A 203 -12.63 11.89 -0.58
C SER A 203 -12.81 11.40 0.84
N CYS A 204 -11.75 10.84 1.42
CA CYS A 204 -11.71 10.44 2.81
C CYS A 204 -10.33 10.66 3.43
N GLY A 205 -10.27 10.58 4.75
CA GLY A 205 -9.02 10.63 5.48
C GLY A 205 -9.23 10.59 6.98
N THR A 206 -8.11 10.54 7.71
CA THR A 206 -8.12 10.52 9.16
C THR A 206 -7.37 11.71 9.76
N ASN A 207 -7.34 11.78 11.09
CA ASN A 207 -6.43 12.60 11.89
C ASN A 207 -5.02 12.01 12.05
N TYR A 208 -4.65 11.01 11.23
CA TYR A 208 -3.29 10.47 11.17
C TYR A 208 -2.32 11.47 10.57
N VAL A 209 -1.18 11.64 11.23
CA VAL A 209 -0.04 12.41 10.72
C VAL A 209 1.20 11.54 10.87
N LEU A 210 1.81 11.18 9.74
CA LEU A 210 3.04 10.41 9.75
C LEU A 210 4.16 11.20 10.44
N GLY A 211 4.74 10.63 11.48
CA GLY A 211 5.85 11.25 12.20
C GLY A 211 6.27 10.42 13.40
N THR A 212 7.36 10.81 14.05
CA THR A 212 7.93 10.03 15.18
C THR A 212 6.92 9.77 16.30
N ARG A 213 6.03 10.75 16.56
CA ARG A 213 5.07 10.68 17.67
C ARG A 213 4.15 9.47 17.60
N VAL A 214 3.62 9.12 16.42
CA VAL A 214 2.69 7.97 16.29
C VAL A 214 3.36 6.65 16.67
N PHE A 215 4.69 6.57 16.57
CA PHE A 215 5.48 5.39 16.95
C PHE A 215 6.03 5.45 18.38
N SER A 216 6.36 6.64 18.90
CA SER A 216 7.05 6.80 20.17
C SER A 216 6.14 6.97 21.39
N GLU A 217 4.94 7.52 21.21
CA GLU A 217 3.94 7.63 22.28
C GLU A 217 3.41 6.24 22.67
N GLU A 218 3.42 5.94 23.96
CA GLU A 218 3.06 4.62 24.50
C GLU A 218 1.54 4.48 24.69
N ASP A 219 0.86 5.57 25.05
CA ASP A 219 -0.59 5.57 25.18
C ASP A 219 -1.25 5.58 23.79
N PRO A 220 -1.95 4.51 23.38
CA PRO A 220 -2.54 4.44 22.04
C PRO A 220 -3.51 5.59 21.75
N LYS A 221 -4.20 6.12 22.77
CA LYS A 221 -5.17 7.22 22.63
C LYS A 221 -4.51 8.60 22.44
N ARG A 222 -3.18 8.71 22.59
CA ARG A 222 -2.43 9.98 22.52
C ARG A 222 -1.47 10.08 21.34
N LYS A 223 -1.43 9.04 20.51
CA LYS A 223 -0.57 8.94 19.31
C LYS A 223 -0.94 9.95 18.23
N LEU A 224 -2.23 10.24 18.08
CA LEU A 224 -2.79 11.02 16.97
C LEU A 224 -2.90 12.51 17.24
N ASP A 225 -3.02 13.28 16.16
CA ASP A 225 -3.40 14.68 16.21
C ASP A 225 -4.89 14.80 16.61
N PRO A 226 -5.28 15.67 17.55
CA PRO A 226 -6.70 15.87 17.87
C PRO A 226 -7.49 16.62 16.79
N VAL A 227 -6.82 17.18 15.76
CA VAL A 227 -7.48 17.91 14.67
C VAL A 227 -8.37 16.98 13.86
N ASP A 228 -9.65 17.30 13.84
CA ASP A 228 -10.67 16.58 13.09
C ASP A 228 -10.45 16.73 11.57
N PRO A 229 -10.46 15.64 10.78
CA PRO A 229 -10.22 15.71 9.34
C PRO A 229 -11.39 16.29 8.54
N ARG A 230 -12.58 16.44 9.12
CA ARG A 230 -13.81 16.84 8.39
C ARG A 230 -13.65 18.07 7.52
N ASP A 231 -13.10 19.16 8.05
CA ASP A 231 -12.98 20.41 7.31
C ASP A 231 -11.99 20.29 6.13
N ARG A 232 -10.89 19.55 6.34
CA ARG A 232 -9.91 19.26 5.27
C ARG A 232 -10.55 18.44 4.16
N ILE A 233 -11.27 17.38 4.51
CA ILE A 233 -11.94 16.51 3.52
C ILE A 233 -13.07 17.26 2.80
N ALA A 234 -13.85 18.08 3.51
CA ALA A 234 -14.86 18.94 2.91
C ALA A 234 -14.27 19.90 1.87
N ALA A 235 -13.14 20.53 2.20
CA ALA A 235 -12.44 21.44 1.31
C ALA A 235 -11.90 20.71 0.06
N THR A 236 -11.33 19.50 0.23
CA THR A 236 -10.84 18.67 -0.88
C THR A 236 -11.97 18.35 -1.87
N VAL A 237 -13.11 17.85 -1.39
CA VAL A 237 -14.23 17.48 -2.27
C VAL A 237 -14.86 18.72 -2.93
N GLU A 238 -14.97 19.84 -2.21
CA GLU A 238 -15.52 21.08 -2.78
C GLU A 238 -14.60 21.70 -3.85
N ALA A 239 -13.27 21.64 -3.63
CA ALA A 239 -12.30 22.09 -4.62
C ALA A 239 -12.38 21.24 -5.90
N ALA A 240 -12.50 19.91 -5.77
CA ALA A 240 -12.70 19.02 -6.90
C ALA A 240 -14.00 19.32 -7.66
N ARG A 241 -15.12 19.46 -6.94
CA ARG A 241 -16.41 19.84 -7.52
C ARG A 241 -16.31 21.16 -8.29
N SER A 242 -15.68 22.17 -7.70
CA SER A 242 -15.48 23.49 -8.32
C SER A 242 -14.57 23.44 -9.56
N LYS A 243 -13.58 22.53 -9.60
CA LYS A 243 -12.71 22.28 -10.76
C LYS A 243 -13.48 21.61 -11.90
N GLY A 244 -14.45 20.76 -11.56
CA GLY A 244 -15.32 20.07 -12.50
C GLY A 244 -14.68 18.86 -13.17
N TYR A 245 -15.52 17.92 -13.61
CA TYR A 245 -15.11 16.61 -14.13
C TYR A 245 -14.02 16.66 -15.20
N THR A 246 -14.20 17.48 -16.24
CA THR A 246 -13.29 17.53 -17.39
C THR A 246 -11.88 17.95 -16.99
N ALA A 247 -11.75 18.97 -16.14
CA ALA A 247 -10.45 19.45 -15.68
C ALA A 247 -9.80 18.51 -14.66
N LEU A 248 -10.61 17.83 -13.84
CA LEU A 248 -10.11 16.76 -12.95
C LEU A 248 -9.54 15.59 -13.74
N LYS A 249 -10.27 15.11 -14.76
CA LYS A 249 -9.81 14.00 -15.61
C LYS A 249 -8.52 14.35 -16.34
N ALA A 250 -8.43 15.56 -16.91
CA ALA A 250 -7.22 16.01 -17.58
C ALA A 250 -6.01 16.06 -16.63
N ALA A 251 -6.18 16.59 -15.41
CA ALA A 251 -5.10 16.64 -14.42
C ALA A 251 -4.68 15.23 -13.94
N HIS A 252 -5.64 14.32 -13.78
CA HIS A 252 -5.38 12.92 -13.44
C HIS A 252 -4.59 12.21 -14.55
N GLU A 253 -5.01 12.33 -15.80
CA GLU A 253 -4.33 11.69 -16.94
C GLU A 253 -2.92 12.28 -17.17
N GLU A 254 -2.74 13.59 -16.97
CA GLU A 254 -1.41 14.22 -17.01
C GLU A 254 -0.48 13.66 -15.91
N ASP A 255 -0.97 13.58 -14.67
CA ASP A 255 -0.21 13.02 -13.54
C ASP A 255 0.22 11.57 -13.79
N VAL A 256 -0.73 10.72 -14.16
CA VAL A 256 -0.49 9.28 -14.40
C VAL A 256 0.44 9.09 -15.59
N SER A 257 0.18 9.75 -16.71
CA SER A 257 1.00 9.61 -17.92
C SER A 257 2.43 10.12 -17.71
N SER A 258 2.64 11.11 -16.83
CA SER A 258 3.97 11.62 -16.50
C SER A 258 4.89 10.56 -15.88
N ILE A 259 4.35 9.50 -15.28
CA ILE A 259 5.09 8.37 -14.68
C ILE A 259 4.91 7.11 -15.51
N PHE A 260 3.66 6.71 -15.78
CA PHE A 260 3.34 5.48 -16.51
C PHE A 260 3.91 5.50 -17.93
N GLY A 261 3.83 6.64 -18.63
CA GLY A 261 4.31 6.80 -20.01
C GLY A 261 5.83 6.75 -20.19
N ARG A 262 6.62 6.68 -19.12
CA ARG A 262 8.10 6.61 -19.18
C ARG A 262 8.66 5.28 -19.67
N VAL A 263 7.87 4.21 -19.57
CA VAL A 263 8.29 2.86 -19.96
C VAL A 263 7.22 2.24 -20.85
N SER A 264 7.66 1.75 -22.00
CA SER A 264 6.87 0.95 -22.92
C SER A 264 7.53 -0.42 -23.05
N LEU A 265 6.71 -1.46 -23.16
CA LEU A 265 7.12 -2.83 -23.40
C LEU A 265 6.26 -3.39 -24.52
N ASP A 266 6.90 -3.81 -25.60
CA ASP A 266 6.29 -4.43 -26.76
C ASP A 266 6.98 -5.79 -26.96
N LEU A 267 6.21 -6.87 -26.86
CA LEU A 267 6.69 -8.26 -26.93
C LEU A 267 6.22 -8.97 -28.21
N GLY A 268 5.75 -8.23 -29.21
CA GLY A 268 5.42 -8.76 -30.53
C GLY A 268 3.92 -8.93 -30.80
N ASP A 269 3.63 -9.63 -31.90
CA ASP A 269 2.46 -9.39 -32.73
C ASP A 269 1.10 -9.63 -32.05
N GLU A 270 0.24 -8.61 -32.21
CA GLU A 270 -1.16 -8.58 -31.81
C GLU A 270 -1.95 -9.67 -32.55
N GLY A 271 -2.47 -10.66 -31.81
CA GLY A 271 -3.26 -11.78 -32.35
C GLY A 271 -4.72 -11.76 -31.90
N GLU A 272 -5.55 -12.65 -32.43
CA GLU A 272 -6.98 -12.78 -32.03
C GLU A 272 -7.17 -13.02 -30.52
N LEU A 273 -6.16 -13.60 -29.85
CA LEU A 273 -6.16 -13.84 -28.41
C LEU A 273 -6.19 -12.54 -27.60
N ASP A 274 -5.61 -11.46 -28.11
CA ASP A 274 -5.42 -10.23 -27.35
C ASP A 274 -6.73 -9.42 -27.22
N ASP A 275 -7.77 -9.78 -27.99
CA ASP A 275 -9.12 -9.22 -27.91
C ASP A 275 -10.01 -9.94 -26.89
N LEU A 276 -9.55 -11.06 -26.32
CA LEU A 276 -10.27 -11.81 -25.30
C LEU A 276 -10.34 -11.03 -23.98
N PRO A 277 -11.38 -11.28 -23.17
CA PRO A 277 -11.38 -10.88 -21.76
C PRO A 277 -10.14 -11.40 -21.02
N THR A 278 -9.62 -10.61 -20.09
CA THR A 278 -8.36 -10.87 -19.38
C THR A 278 -8.38 -12.18 -18.59
N ASP A 279 -9.54 -12.55 -18.02
CA ASP A 279 -9.75 -13.83 -17.34
C ASP A 279 -9.68 -15.03 -18.31
N GLU A 280 -10.25 -14.90 -19.51
CA GLU A 280 -10.11 -15.94 -20.55
C GLU A 280 -8.66 -16.04 -21.05
N LEU A 281 -8.00 -14.89 -21.25
CA LEU A 281 -6.61 -14.83 -21.68
C LEU A 281 -5.67 -15.48 -20.64
N LEU A 282 -5.87 -15.19 -19.35
CA LEU A 282 -5.15 -15.83 -18.25
C LEU A 282 -5.36 -17.33 -18.22
N LYS A 283 -6.60 -17.79 -18.43
CA LYS A 283 -6.91 -19.22 -18.49
C LYS A 283 -6.17 -19.92 -19.62
N ARG A 284 -6.23 -19.37 -20.85
CA ARG A 284 -5.53 -19.94 -22.02
C ARG A 284 -4.02 -19.96 -21.84
N TYR A 285 -3.47 -18.91 -21.23
CA TYR A 285 -2.05 -18.87 -20.87
C TYR A 285 -1.69 -20.01 -19.89
N GLY A 286 -2.53 -20.26 -18.88
CA GLY A 286 -2.39 -21.39 -17.97
C GLY A 286 -2.51 -22.78 -18.65
N ASP A 287 -3.25 -22.87 -19.74
CA ASP A 287 -3.37 -24.07 -20.58
C ASP A 287 -2.20 -24.25 -21.57
N GLY A 288 -1.23 -23.33 -21.59
CA GLY A 288 0.02 -23.41 -22.36
C GLY A 288 0.08 -22.55 -23.62
N GLU A 289 -0.93 -21.72 -23.88
CA GLU A 289 -0.85 -20.67 -24.91
C GLU A 289 0.04 -19.51 -24.42
N THR A 290 0.51 -18.65 -25.34
CA THR A 290 1.36 -17.49 -25.01
C THR A 290 0.76 -16.22 -25.58
N SER A 291 0.81 -15.11 -24.84
CA SER A 291 0.36 -13.79 -25.32
C SER A 291 1.33 -12.72 -24.83
N GLY A 292 2.03 -12.08 -25.78
CA GLY A 292 2.91 -10.95 -25.48
C GLY A 292 2.14 -9.76 -24.92
N TYR A 293 0.85 -9.60 -25.29
CA TYR A 293 -0.04 -8.61 -24.68
C TYR A 293 -0.28 -8.89 -23.20
N LEU A 294 -0.59 -10.13 -22.81
CA LEU A 294 -0.80 -10.48 -21.39
C LEU A 294 0.48 -10.27 -20.57
N GLU A 295 1.64 -10.66 -21.12
CA GLU A 295 2.94 -10.47 -20.47
C GLU A 295 3.27 -8.97 -20.29
N ALA A 296 3.03 -8.15 -21.32
CA ALA A 296 3.20 -6.70 -21.26
C ALA A 296 2.20 -6.05 -20.29
N LEU A 297 0.94 -6.50 -20.30
CA LEU A 297 -0.11 -6.06 -19.36
C LEU A 297 0.28 -6.37 -17.93
N TYR A 298 0.78 -7.57 -17.63
CA TYR A 298 1.22 -7.96 -16.28
C TYR A 298 2.41 -7.14 -15.79
N TYR A 299 3.42 -6.92 -16.66
CA TYR A 299 4.55 -6.04 -16.37
C TYR A 299 4.10 -4.61 -16.03
N GLN A 300 3.23 -4.04 -16.88
CA GLN A 300 2.73 -2.68 -16.70
C GLN A 300 1.78 -2.56 -15.52
N TYR A 301 1.05 -3.62 -15.19
CA TYR A 301 0.17 -3.65 -14.03
C TYR A 301 0.96 -3.53 -12.71
N GLY A 302 2.15 -4.15 -12.62
CA GLY A 302 3.05 -3.95 -11.48
C GLY A 302 3.48 -2.49 -11.31
N ARG A 303 3.78 -1.80 -12.41
CA ARG A 303 4.09 -0.35 -12.39
C ARG A 303 2.88 0.48 -11.96
N TYR A 304 1.73 0.22 -12.57
CA TYR A 304 0.46 0.88 -12.23
C TYR A 304 0.12 0.76 -10.74
N LEU A 305 0.21 -0.44 -10.17
CA LEU A 305 -0.13 -0.67 -8.76
C LEU A 305 0.75 0.15 -7.82
N LEU A 306 2.04 0.31 -8.12
CA LEU A 306 2.92 1.15 -7.29
C LEU A 306 2.61 2.64 -7.45
N ILE A 307 2.30 3.11 -8.67
CA ILE A 307 1.82 4.49 -8.91
C ILE A 307 0.55 4.75 -8.11
N ALA A 308 -0.39 3.80 -8.10
CA ALA A 308 -1.66 3.95 -7.41
C ALA A 308 -1.51 3.89 -5.87
N SER A 309 -0.49 3.22 -5.33
CA SER A 309 -0.38 2.89 -3.89
C SER A 309 0.72 3.59 -3.11
N SER A 310 1.70 4.24 -3.75
CA SER A 310 2.85 4.84 -3.07
C SER A 310 3.22 6.21 -3.63
N ARG A 311 2.46 7.24 -3.26
CA ARG A 311 2.68 8.63 -3.70
C ARG A 311 3.18 9.52 -2.56
N GLN A 312 3.94 10.56 -2.91
CA GLN A 312 4.49 11.52 -1.94
C GLN A 312 3.37 12.06 -1.03
N GLY A 313 3.66 12.11 0.28
CA GLY A 313 2.70 12.57 1.30
C GLY A 313 1.69 11.51 1.76
N CYS A 314 1.77 10.28 1.24
CA CYS A 314 0.93 9.15 1.63
C CYS A 314 1.72 8.11 2.43
N LEU A 315 1.01 7.16 3.05
CA LEU A 315 1.65 5.95 3.55
C LEU A 315 2.13 5.07 2.37
N PRO A 316 3.26 4.36 2.49
CA PRO A 316 3.77 3.48 1.44
C PRO A 316 2.88 2.25 1.21
N ALA A 317 3.15 1.54 0.12
CA ALA A 317 2.48 0.29 -0.24
C ALA A 317 2.76 -0.80 0.82
N ASN A 318 1.70 -1.32 1.44
CA ASN A 318 1.76 -2.44 2.38
C ASN A 318 1.60 -3.81 1.67
N LEU A 319 1.32 -4.89 2.40
CA LEU A 319 1.12 -6.23 1.80
C LEU A 319 0.05 -6.29 0.69
N GLN A 320 -0.94 -5.40 0.75
CA GLN A 320 -2.03 -5.31 -0.21
C GLN A 320 -2.03 -3.92 -0.90
N GLY A 321 -0.89 -3.23 -0.92
CA GLY A 321 -0.76 -1.86 -1.43
C GLY A 321 -1.56 -0.86 -0.59
N ILE A 322 -2.75 -0.53 -1.07
CA ILE A 322 -3.73 0.36 -0.43
C ILE A 322 -5.16 -0.21 -0.57
N TRP A 323 -5.32 -1.52 -0.72
CA TRP A 323 -6.63 -2.17 -0.96
C TRP A 323 -6.88 -3.29 0.05
N THR A 324 -7.99 -3.23 0.79
CA THR A 324 -8.48 -4.34 1.62
C THR A 324 -10.00 -4.28 1.85
N CYS A 325 -10.72 -5.36 1.54
CA CYS A 325 -12.14 -5.49 1.89
C CYS A 325 -12.37 -6.05 3.30
N HIS A 326 -11.31 -6.54 3.96
CA HIS A 326 -11.46 -7.38 5.13
C HIS A 326 -11.74 -6.59 6.43
N ARG A 327 -12.48 -7.24 7.33
CA ARG A 327 -12.46 -6.86 8.75
C ARG A 327 -11.08 -7.15 9.35
N GLN A 328 -10.59 -8.36 9.13
CA GLN A 328 -9.26 -8.82 9.56
C GLN A 328 -8.43 -9.12 8.31
N SER A 329 -7.52 -8.21 7.98
CA SER A 329 -6.64 -8.40 6.83
C SER A 329 -5.61 -9.50 7.11
N PRO A 330 -5.31 -10.37 6.13
CA PRO A 330 -4.21 -11.32 6.22
C PRO A 330 -2.91 -10.63 6.65
N TRP A 331 -2.28 -11.16 7.71
CA TRP A 331 -1.08 -10.58 8.32
C TRP A 331 -1.21 -9.08 8.68
N GLY A 332 -2.43 -8.64 8.97
CA GLY A 332 -2.79 -7.27 9.32
C GLY A 332 -2.62 -6.24 8.20
N SER A 333 -2.27 -6.68 6.99
CA SER A 333 -1.81 -5.83 5.89
C SER A 333 -0.72 -4.82 6.31
N GLY A 334 0.23 -5.28 7.15
CA GLY A 334 1.34 -4.45 7.62
C GLY A 334 2.49 -4.33 6.61
N TYR A 335 3.60 -3.74 7.06
CA TYR A 335 4.85 -3.67 6.31
C TYR A 335 5.79 -4.80 6.76
N TRP A 336 5.89 -5.84 5.94
CA TRP A 336 6.64 -7.06 6.27
C TRP A 336 8.05 -7.03 5.66
N HIS A 337 9.08 -7.02 6.52
CA HIS A 337 10.47 -6.67 6.19
C HIS A 337 11.38 -7.88 5.95
N ASN A 338 10.88 -9.11 6.04
CA ASN A 338 11.69 -10.30 5.75
C ASN A 338 11.62 -10.74 4.28
N ILE A 339 10.82 -10.07 3.43
CA ILE A 339 10.87 -10.14 1.96
C ILE A 339 9.88 -9.16 1.29
N ASN A 340 8.69 -8.96 1.88
CA ASN A 340 7.53 -8.44 1.17
C ASN A 340 7.64 -6.95 0.81
N VAL A 341 7.95 -6.09 1.78
CA VAL A 341 8.08 -4.65 1.51
C VAL A 341 9.24 -4.39 0.56
N GLN A 342 10.29 -5.21 0.60
CA GLN A 342 11.37 -5.10 -0.37
C GLN A 342 10.88 -5.44 -1.77
N MET A 343 10.12 -6.53 -1.92
CA MET A 343 9.52 -6.93 -3.19
C MET A 343 8.57 -5.86 -3.76
N ASN A 344 7.78 -5.20 -2.90
CA ASN A 344 6.92 -4.08 -3.33
C ASN A 344 7.72 -2.99 -4.06
N TYR A 345 8.97 -2.74 -3.64
CA TYR A 345 9.80 -1.66 -4.16
C TYR A 345 10.92 -2.11 -5.12
N TRP A 346 11.14 -3.41 -5.36
CA TRP A 346 12.11 -3.86 -6.37
C TRP A 346 11.93 -3.23 -7.76
N PRO A 347 10.71 -3.00 -8.30
CA PRO A 347 10.57 -2.38 -9.60
C PRO A 347 10.78 -0.85 -9.57
N VAL A 348 10.77 -0.19 -8.40
CA VAL A 348 10.59 1.27 -8.31
C VAL A 348 11.65 2.06 -9.09
N PHE A 349 12.91 1.62 -9.05
CA PHE A 349 14.00 2.31 -9.73
C PHE A 349 14.22 1.79 -11.16
N SER A 350 14.24 0.46 -11.34
CA SER A 350 14.50 -0.17 -12.64
C SER A 350 13.39 0.08 -13.67
N THR A 351 12.18 0.41 -13.22
CA THR A 351 11.04 0.73 -14.08
C THR A 351 10.69 2.23 -14.10
N ASN A 352 11.66 3.08 -13.73
CA ASN A 352 11.66 4.54 -13.88
C ASN A 352 10.56 5.27 -13.08
N MET A 353 10.44 4.96 -11.78
CA MET A 353 9.45 5.54 -10.87
C MET A 353 10.05 5.90 -9.50
N ALA A 354 11.28 6.41 -9.47
CA ALA A 354 12.03 6.67 -8.24
C ALA A 354 11.28 7.58 -7.24
N GLU A 355 10.43 8.49 -7.72
CA GLU A 355 9.59 9.37 -6.89
C GLU A 355 8.52 8.64 -6.07
N LEU A 356 8.34 7.33 -6.27
CA LEU A 356 7.40 6.50 -5.51
C LEU A 356 8.04 5.83 -4.28
N PHE A 357 9.36 5.90 -4.12
CA PHE A 357 10.09 5.36 -2.96
C PHE A 357 10.10 6.27 -1.70
N PRO A 358 10.11 7.61 -1.80
CA PRO A 358 10.11 8.50 -0.64
C PRO A 358 9.05 8.22 0.44
N PRO A 359 7.80 7.79 0.14
CA PRO A 359 6.84 7.38 1.16
C PRO A 359 7.35 6.30 2.12
N TYR A 360 8.15 5.35 1.62
CA TYR A 360 8.78 4.33 2.47
C TYR A 360 9.94 4.92 3.29
N CYS A 361 10.70 5.86 2.71
CA CYS A 361 11.72 6.60 3.43
C CYS A 361 11.13 7.38 4.62
N ASP A 362 10.01 8.07 4.40
CA ASP A 362 9.30 8.85 5.42
C ASP A 362 8.79 7.93 6.55
N LEU A 363 8.19 6.79 6.19
CA LEU A 363 7.74 5.79 7.16
C LEU A 363 8.92 5.26 8.00
N ASN A 364 10.01 4.87 7.35
CA ASN A 364 11.21 4.40 8.04
C ASN A 364 11.77 5.46 8.96
N GLN A 365 11.94 6.70 8.49
CA GLN A 365 12.45 7.79 9.30
C GLN A 365 11.61 7.98 10.57
N ALA A 366 10.28 7.93 10.45
CA ALA A 366 9.36 8.08 11.57
C ALA A 366 9.48 6.94 12.59
N PHE A 367 9.48 5.67 12.16
CA PHE A 367 9.56 4.54 13.09
C PHE A 367 10.98 4.29 13.61
N ARG A 368 12.02 4.63 12.83
CA ARG A 368 13.43 4.33 13.11
C ARG A 368 13.89 4.93 14.43
N GLN A 369 13.36 6.10 14.81
CA GLN A 369 13.72 6.72 16.08
C GLN A 369 13.34 5.85 17.28
N LYS A 370 12.17 5.21 17.25
CA LYS A 370 11.79 4.21 18.27
C LYS A 370 12.58 2.93 18.11
N ALA A 371 12.82 2.50 16.87
CA ALA A 371 13.59 1.30 16.54
C ALA A 371 15.04 1.31 17.08
N LYS A 372 15.65 2.49 17.29
CA LYS A 372 16.96 2.60 17.96
C LYS A 372 16.95 2.07 19.39
N SER A 373 15.87 2.31 20.14
CA SER A 373 15.70 1.75 21.49
C SER A 373 15.61 0.21 21.48
N TYR A 374 15.04 -0.36 20.42
CA TYR A 374 14.94 -1.80 20.23
C TYR A 374 16.29 -2.42 19.90
N ALA A 375 17.12 -1.76 19.09
CA ALA A 375 18.49 -2.18 18.81
C ALA A 375 19.32 -2.25 20.10
N ALA A 376 19.31 -1.18 20.91
CA ALA A 376 20.03 -1.16 22.19
C ALA A 376 19.56 -2.28 23.13
N GLY A 377 18.23 -2.50 23.22
CA GLY A 377 17.67 -3.59 24.02
C GLY A 377 18.02 -4.98 23.49
N TYR A 378 18.07 -5.17 22.17
CA TYR A 378 18.49 -6.42 21.53
C TYR A 378 19.96 -6.72 21.83
N ILE A 379 20.86 -5.76 21.60
CA ILE A 379 22.30 -5.93 21.82
C ILE A 379 22.58 -6.24 23.29
N ARG A 380 21.97 -5.49 24.22
CA ARG A 380 22.09 -5.78 25.67
C ARG A 380 21.70 -7.20 26.06
N ARG A 381 20.70 -7.79 25.40
CA ARG A 381 20.21 -9.15 25.70
C ARG A 381 21.00 -10.23 24.98
N GLN A 382 21.25 -10.06 23.68
CA GLN A 382 21.80 -11.12 22.82
C GLN A 382 23.33 -11.06 22.72
N ASN A 383 23.92 -9.86 22.83
CA ASN A 383 25.35 -9.59 22.69
C ASN A 383 25.83 -8.58 23.76
N PRO A 384 25.65 -8.87 25.07
CA PRO A 384 25.99 -7.94 26.15
C PRO A 384 27.46 -7.49 26.14
N GLU A 385 28.36 -8.32 25.62
CA GLU A 385 29.78 -7.99 25.45
C GLU A 385 30.03 -6.86 24.43
N ASN A 386 29.08 -6.65 23.51
CA ASN A 386 29.10 -5.58 22.51
C ASN A 386 28.21 -4.38 22.93
N TYR A 387 27.66 -4.39 24.14
CA TYR A 387 26.82 -3.32 24.68
C TYR A 387 27.62 -2.41 25.62
N ARG A 388 27.46 -1.09 25.46
CA ARG A 388 27.87 -0.09 26.46
C ARG A 388 26.67 0.78 26.80
N GLU A 389 26.55 1.16 28.07
CA GLU A 389 25.44 1.98 28.52
C GLU A 389 25.49 3.36 27.87
N GLY A 390 24.36 3.79 27.27
CA GLY A 390 24.26 5.08 26.58
C GLY A 390 24.70 5.07 25.10
N ASP A 391 25.24 3.95 24.59
CA ASP A 391 25.66 3.86 23.18
C ASP A 391 24.49 3.91 22.19
N ASP A 392 24.69 4.62 21.08
CA ASP A 392 23.88 4.47 19.86
C ASP A 392 24.21 3.13 19.19
N CYS A 393 23.41 2.11 19.49
CA CYS A 393 23.51 0.79 18.86
C CYS A 393 22.92 0.74 17.45
N GLY A 394 22.60 1.89 16.83
CA GLY A 394 21.93 1.92 15.55
C GLY A 394 20.44 1.62 15.66
N TRP A 395 19.83 1.12 14.57
CA TRP A 395 18.44 0.70 14.54
C TRP A 395 18.29 -0.76 14.12
N CYS A 396 17.20 -1.39 14.53
CA CYS A 396 16.82 -2.73 14.08
C CYS A 396 15.33 -2.77 13.73
N VAL A 397 14.92 -3.76 12.96
CA VAL A 397 13.50 -3.96 12.65
C VAL A 397 13.18 -5.44 12.73
N GLY A 398 12.06 -5.76 13.37
CA GLY A 398 11.48 -7.09 13.35
C GLY A 398 10.76 -7.34 12.03
N THR A 399 9.98 -8.42 11.96
CA THR A 399 9.35 -8.79 10.69
C THR A 399 8.25 -7.83 10.25
N ALA A 400 7.42 -7.31 11.16
CA ALA A 400 6.26 -6.51 10.78
C ALA A 400 6.26 -5.13 11.45
N VAL A 401 5.98 -4.08 10.68
CA VAL A 401 5.72 -2.70 11.13
C VAL A 401 4.30 -2.30 10.73
N TYR A 402 3.64 -1.46 11.52
CA TYR A 402 2.30 -0.93 11.24
C TYR A 402 2.29 0.59 11.42
N PRO A 403 1.37 1.35 10.77
CA PRO A 403 1.35 2.83 10.84
C PRO A 403 1.38 3.47 12.25
N TYR A 404 0.97 2.74 13.29
CA TYR A 404 0.87 3.21 14.68
C TYR A 404 1.86 2.53 15.64
N GLU A 405 2.58 1.52 15.15
CA GLU A 405 3.40 0.67 16.00
C GLU A 405 4.68 0.25 15.27
N PRO A 406 5.85 0.66 15.80
CA PRO A 406 7.10 0.20 15.25
C PRO A 406 7.21 -1.28 15.57
N GLY A 407 7.52 -2.07 14.55
CA GLY A 407 7.82 -3.49 14.73
C GLY A 407 8.85 -3.71 15.83
N GLY A 408 8.73 -4.83 16.55
CA GLY A 408 9.65 -5.18 17.62
C GLY A 408 11.08 -5.48 17.13
N THR A 409 11.87 -6.19 17.93
CA THR A 409 13.20 -6.64 17.52
C THR A 409 13.13 -7.86 16.59
N PRO A 410 14.14 -8.12 15.75
CA PRO A 410 14.36 -9.46 15.21
C PRO A 410 14.50 -10.46 16.37
N GLY A 411 14.10 -11.72 16.18
CA GLY A 411 14.15 -12.70 17.28
C GLY A 411 13.12 -13.84 17.26
N SER A 412 12.12 -13.81 16.38
CA SER A 412 11.13 -14.90 16.26
C SER A 412 11.50 -15.86 15.13
N HIS A 413 11.19 -15.52 13.90
CA HIS A 413 11.42 -16.34 12.71
C HIS A 413 12.39 -15.70 11.72
N SER A 414 12.92 -14.52 12.06
CA SER A 414 13.87 -13.76 11.24
C SER A 414 14.99 -13.22 12.12
N GLY A 415 16.21 -13.22 11.57
CA GLY A 415 17.41 -12.71 12.22
C GLY A 415 17.69 -11.23 11.96
N PRO A 416 18.82 -10.70 12.49
CA PRO A 416 19.21 -9.30 12.36
C PRO A 416 19.40 -8.83 10.90
N GLY A 417 19.63 -9.75 9.96
CA GLY A 417 19.75 -9.48 8.53
C GLY A 417 18.50 -8.89 7.89
N THR A 418 17.32 -9.00 8.52
CA THR A 418 16.07 -8.34 8.10
C THR A 418 16.27 -6.83 7.88
N GLY A 419 17.03 -6.19 8.78
CA GLY A 419 17.40 -4.78 8.65
C GLY A 419 18.38 -4.52 7.50
N GLY A 420 19.36 -5.41 7.30
CA GLY A 420 20.31 -5.33 6.18
C GLY A 420 19.65 -5.50 4.80
N LEU A 421 18.66 -6.39 4.68
CA LEU A 421 17.85 -6.53 3.47
C LEU A 421 17.06 -5.24 3.19
N THR A 422 16.52 -4.61 4.24
CA THR A 422 15.79 -3.35 4.13
C THR A 422 16.69 -2.22 3.62
N THR A 423 17.93 -2.14 4.10
CA THR A 423 18.86 -1.09 3.69
C THR A 423 19.31 -1.17 2.24
N LYS A 424 19.19 -2.33 1.58
CA LYS A 424 19.49 -2.46 0.15
C LYS A 424 18.68 -1.49 -0.70
N MET A 425 17.40 -1.28 -0.37
CA MET A 425 16.54 -0.35 -1.10
C MET A 425 17.04 1.10 -1.04
N TYR A 426 17.69 1.49 0.05
CA TYR A 426 18.26 2.84 0.22
C TYR A 426 19.55 3.02 -0.57
N TRP A 427 20.39 2.00 -0.60
CA TRP A 427 21.55 1.99 -1.49
C TRP A 427 21.11 2.06 -2.95
N ASP A 428 20.14 1.23 -3.36
CA ASP A 428 19.63 1.22 -4.73
C ASP A 428 18.98 2.57 -5.08
N TYR A 429 18.30 3.24 -4.13
CA TYR A 429 17.78 4.59 -4.36
C TYR A 429 18.87 5.56 -4.79
N TRP A 430 20.00 5.57 -4.07
CA TRP A 430 21.14 6.37 -4.47
C TRP A 430 21.79 5.85 -5.75
N ASP A 431 21.99 4.55 -5.93
CA ASP A 431 22.79 4.03 -7.03
C ASP A 431 22.10 4.24 -8.39
N PHE A 432 20.76 4.15 -8.43
CA PHE A 432 19.98 4.44 -9.63
C PHE A 432 19.87 5.95 -9.93
N THR A 433 19.79 6.81 -8.91
CA THR A 433 19.63 8.26 -9.11
C THR A 433 20.94 9.02 -9.21
N ARG A 434 22.00 8.46 -8.59
CA ARG A 434 23.30 9.08 -8.32
C ARG A 434 23.21 10.45 -7.66
N ASP A 435 22.09 10.74 -6.99
CA ASP A 435 21.83 12.03 -6.36
C ASP A 435 22.67 12.17 -5.07
N PRO A 436 23.58 13.15 -4.98
CA PRO A 436 24.43 13.34 -3.80
C PRO A 436 23.63 13.67 -2.54
N GLU A 437 22.48 14.33 -2.66
CA GLU A 437 21.61 14.62 -1.51
C GLU A 437 20.87 13.37 -1.05
N VAL A 438 20.45 12.48 -1.96
CA VAL A 438 19.94 11.14 -1.58
C VAL A 438 21.00 10.35 -0.82
N LEU A 439 22.25 10.35 -1.30
CA LEU A 439 23.35 9.68 -0.59
C LEU A 439 23.50 10.21 0.84
N LYS A 440 23.64 11.53 0.95
CA LYS A 440 24.02 12.22 2.18
C LYS A 440 22.89 12.26 3.21
N ALA A 441 21.66 12.56 2.78
CA ALA A 441 20.54 12.81 3.68
C ALA A 441 19.72 11.54 3.98
N VAL A 442 19.71 10.56 3.06
CA VAL A 442 18.78 9.42 3.14
C VAL A 442 19.53 8.10 3.23
N ALA A 443 20.35 7.76 2.23
CA ALA A 443 20.94 6.43 2.11
C ALA A 443 22.01 6.18 3.18
N TYR A 444 23.03 7.04 3.25
CA TYR A 444 24.15 6.85 4.18
C TYR A 444 23.72 6.84 5.64
N PRO A 445 22.90 7.78 6.16
CA PRO A 445 22.45 7.73 7.55
C PRO A 445 21.68 6.44 7.90
N THR A 446 20.94 5.89 6.94
CA THR A 446 20.14 4.67 7.13
C THR A 446 21.04 3.41 7.14
N LEU A 447 21.95 3.29 6.17
CA LEU A 447 22.97 2.24 6.06
C LEU A 447 23.93 2.24 7.25
N HIS A 448 24.49 3.40 7.58
CA HIS A 448 25.46 3.56 8.65
C HIS A 448 24.85 3.23 10.02
N SER A 449 23.62 3.70 10.27
CA SER A 449 22.90 3.37 11.51
C SER A 449 22.52 1.88 11.57
N MET A 450 22.27 1.19 10.45
CA MET A 450 22.10 -0.27 10.44
C MET A 450 23.44 -0.99 10.69
N SER A 451 24.54 -0.50 10.13
CA SER A 451 25.89 -1.02 10.37
C SER A 451 26.31 -0.97 11.84
N ARG A 452 25.93 0.09 12.57
CA ARG A 452 26.12 0.16 14.03
C ARG A 452 25.43 -0.99 14.76
N PHE A 453 24.24 -1.37 14.33
CA PHE A 453 23.52 -2.51 14.89
C PHE A 453 24.19 -3.82 14.50
N LEU A 454 24.34 -4.05 13.20
CA LEU A 454 24.81 -5.29 12.61
C LEU A 454 26.22 -5.70 13.09
N THR A 455 27.18 -4.77 13.15
CA THR A 455 28.54 -5.05 13.66
C THR A 455 28.59 -5.49 15.12
N ARG A 456 27.53 -5.20 15.90
CA ARG A 456 27.38 -5.60 17.31
C ARG A 456 26.59 -6.89 17.49
N THR A 457 26.01 -7.44 16.41
CA THR A 457 25.25 -8.71 16.44
C THR A 457 26.13 -9.95 16.28
N VAL A 458 27.41 -9.76 15.95
CA VAL A 458 28.35 -10.84 15.63
C VAL A 458 29.28 -11.19 16.80
N ARG A 459 29.70 -12.46 16.86
CA ARG A 459 30.79 -12.97 17.70
C ARG A 459 31.81 -13.71 16.85
N GLU A 460 33.00 -13.87 17.39
CA GLU A 460 34.03 -14.66 16.73
C GLU A 460 33.80 -16.16 16.96
N TYR A 461 33.76 -16.92 15.86
CA TYR A 461 33.67 -18.38 15.81
C TYR A 461 34.68 -18.89 14.79
N ASP A 462 35.69 -19.65 15.23
CA ASP A 462 36.71 -20.26 14.36
C ASP A 462 37.34 -19.28 13.34
N GLY A 463 37.68 -18.08 13.81
CA GLY A 463 38.26 -17.03 12.97
C GLY A 463 37.26 -16.27 12.09
N ARG A 464 35.95 -16.53 12.20
CA ARG A 464 34.87 -15.83 11.47
C ARG A 464 34.03 -14.98 12.41
N TYR A 465 33.44 -13.90 11.91
CA TYR A 465 32.42 -13.15 12.64
C TYR A 465 31.03 -13.63 12.21
N LEU A 466 30.33 -14.34 13.07
CA LEU A 466 28.99 -14.88 12.78
C LEU A 466 27.94 -14.24 13.67
N ALA A 467 26.74 -14.04 13.13
CA ALA A 467 25.61 -13.51 13.90
C ALA A 467 25.26 -14.51 15.01
N SER A 468 25.33 -14.05 16.26
CA SER A 468 25.24 -14.92 17.45
C SER A 468 23.84 -15.49 17.68
N PHE A 469 22.82 -14.76 17.24
CA PHE A 469 21.45 -15.22 17.08
C PHE A 469 21.07 -15.01 15.62
N SER A 470 20.69 -16.09 14.95
CA SER A 470 20.39 -16.08 13.52
C SER A 470 19.21 -16.98 13.19
N ALA A 471 18.42 -16.58 12.20
CA ALA A 471 17.28 -17.36 11.72
C ALA A 471 17.14 -17.16 10.22
N SER A 472 17.15 -18.27 9.48
CA SER A 472 16.72 -18.24 8.06
C SER A 472 15.20 -18.04 8.06
N PRO A 473 14.69 -16.97 7.41
CA PRO A 473 13.29 -16.58 7.52
C PRO A 473 12.31 -17.76 7.44
N GLU A 474 11.54 -17.95 8.52
CA GLU A 474 10.36 -18.83 8.60
C GLU A 474 10.62 -20.34 8.42
N GLN A 475 11.86 -20.79 8.54
CA GLN A 475 12.14 -22.22 8.59
C GLN A 475 11.65 -22.84 9.91
N MET A 476 10.66 -23.72 9.80
CA MET A 476 10.10 -24.45 10.95
C MET A 476 10.98 -25.65 11.31
N LEU A 477 11.14 -25.93 12.61
CA LEU A 477 11.92 -27.07 13.11
C LEU A 477 11.39 -28.43 12.61
N ASN A 478 10.08 -28.54 12.39
CA ASN A 478 9.41 -29.75 11.90
C ASN A 478 9.40 -29.86 10.36
N GLY A 479 10.00 -28.90 9.64
CA GLY A 479 10.04 -28.85 8.17
C GLY A 479 8.72 -28.54 7.47
N ARG A 480 7.64 -28.22 8.20
CA ARG A 480 6.34 -27.86 7.62
C ARG A 480 5.74 -26.66 8.36
N TYR A 481 5.03 -25.80 7.65
CA TYR A 481 4.30 -24.74 8.33
C TYR A 481 3.29 -25.34 9.32
N SER A 482 3.32 -24.85 10.56
CA SER A 482 2.33 -25.15 11.59
C SER A 482 2.09 -23.91 12.42
N ARG A 483 0.82 -23.53 12.60
CA ARG A 483 0.46 -22.38 13.43
C ARG A 483 0.95 -22.60 14.88
N GLY A 484 1.74 -21.67 15.40
CA GLY A 484 2.36 -21.80 16.72
C GLY A 484 3.55 -22.77 16.78
N GLY A 485 4.05 -23.22 15.61
CA GLY A 485 5.27 -24.02 15.51
C GLY A 485 6.51 -23.26 15.94
N ALA A 486 7.57 -24.01 16.27
CA ALA A 486 8.86 -23.45 16.66
C ALA A 486 9.78 -23.31 15.44
N TYR A 487 10.45 -22.16 15.36
CA TYR A 487 11.36 -21.83 14.27
C TYR A 487 12.78 -22.34 14.55
N TYR A 488 13.51 -22.62 13.47
CA TYR A 488 14.90 -23.01 13.54
C TYR A 488 15.78 -21.78 13.80
N HIS A 489 16.54 -21.81 14.88
CA HIS A 489 17.55 -20.80 15.21
C HIS A 489 18.95 -21.40 15.13
N THR A 490 19.90 -20.60 14.69
CA THR A 490 21.29 -21.02 14.49
C THR A 490 22.26 -19.87 14.76
N VAL A 491 23.54 -20.13 14.56
CA VAL A 491 24.60 -19.13 14.49
C VAL A 491 24.96 -18.93 13.01
N GLY A 492 24.89 -17.68 12.55
CA GLY A 492 25.32 -17.29 11.21
C GLY A 492 24.67 -18.05 10.05
N CYS A 493 23.33 -18.07 9.95
CA CYS A 493 22.67 -18.54 8.74
C CYS A 493 23.07 -17.69 7.52
N ALA A 494 22.99 -18.29 6.33
CA ALA A 494 23.41 -17.62 5.10
C ALA A 494 22.69 -16.29 4.84
N PHE A 495 21.39 -16.20 5.18
CA PHE A 495 20.62 -14.96 5.06
C PHE A 495 21.24 -13.82 5.87
N ASP A 496 21.45 -14.01 7.18
CA ASP A 496 22.02 -12.97 8.03
C ASP A 496 23.46 -12.62 7.62
N GLN A 497 24.29 -13.62 7.27
CA GLN A 497 25.68 -13.36 6.85
C GLN A 497 25.77 -12.58 5.55
N GLN A 498 24.91 -12.88 4.57
CA GLN A 498 24.86 -12.11 3.32
C GLN A 498 24.40 -10.68 3.58
N MET A 499 23.38 -10.48 4.43
CA MET A 499 22.89 -9.12 4.72
C MET A 499 23.86 -8.30 5.57
N LEU A 500 24.64 -8.93 6.45
CA LEU A 500 25.78 -8.31 7.12
C LEU A 500 26.82 -7.80 6.11
N HIS A 501 27.22 -8.67 5.17
CA HIS A 501 28.20 -8.35 4.14
C HIS A 501 27.72 -7.25 3.19
N GLU A 502 26.51 -7.38 2.63
CA GLU A 502 25.95 -6.44 1.66
C GLU A 502 25.75 -5.04 2.26
N ASN A 503 25.09 -4.93 3.43
CA ASN A 503 24.91 -3.63 4.08
C ASN A 503 26.26 -2.98 4.44
N GLY A 504 27.23 -3.75 4.92
CA GLY A 504 28.53 -3.22 5.26
C GLY A 504 29.34 -2.78 4.04
N ARG A 505 29.26 -3.51 2.91
CA ARG A 505 29.87 -3.10 1.63
C ARG A 505 29.29 -1.76 1.17
N ASP A 506 27.97 -1.65 1.14
CA ASP A 506 27.26 -0.45 0.70
C ASP A 506 27.55 0.74 1.66
N THR A 507 27.65 0.48 2.97
CA THR A 507 28.04 1.50 3.96
C THR A 507 29.47 2.01 3.74
N LEU A 508 30.44 1.12 3.51
CA LEU A 508 31.83 1.51 3.28
C LEU A 508 31.99 2.31 1.99
N ALA A 509 31.30 1.90 0.92
CA ALA A 509 31.29 2.63 -0.34
C ALA A 509 30.66 4.03 -0.19
N ALA A 510 29.52 4.14 0.51
CA ALA A 510 28.91 5.42 0.82
C ALA A 510 29.83 6.33 1.66
N ALA A 511 30.50 5.77 2.67
CA ALA A 511 31.42 6.48 3.54
C ALA A 511 32.62 7.04 2.75
N GLU A 512 33.20 6.24 1.85
CA GLU A 512 34.30 6.67 0.98
C GLU A 512 33.89 7.86 0.10
N LEU A 513 32.69 7.80 -0.52
CA LEU A 513 32.17 8.85 -1.37
C LEU A 513 31.89 10.16 -0.62
N LEU A 514 31.54 10.07 0.66
CA LEU A 514 31.28 11.22 1.52
C LEU A 514 32.51 11.71 2.30
N GLY A 515 33.61 10.95 2.28
CA GLY A 515 34.79 11.22 3.10
C GLY A 515 34.57 10.99 4.61
N GLU A 516 33.65 10.10 4.96
CA GLU A 516 33.27 9.79 6.34
C GLU A 516 34.08 8.62 6.90
N ALA A 517 34.55 8.74 8.14
CA ALA A 517 35.27 7.67 8.82
C ALA A 517 35.00 7.72 10.34
N ASP A 518 34.58 6.60 10.93
CA ASP A 518 34.29 6.47 12.36
C ASP A 518 34.57 5.05 12.89
N GLU A 519 34.25 4.81 14.17
CA GLU A 519 34.42 3.49 14.79
C GLU A 519 33.61 2.40 14.06
N THR A 520 32.45 2.76 13.50
CA THR A 520 31.59 1.83 12.76
C THR A 520 32.23 1.40 11.45
N THR A 521 32.74 2.35 10.65
CA THR A 521 33.40 2.02 9.37
C THR A 521 34.72 1.29 9.59
N ALA A 522 35.46 1.61 10.66
CA ALA A 522 36.65 0.86 11.06
C ALA A 522 36.32 -0.59 11.48
N ALA A 523 35.25 -0.80 12.26
CA ALA A 523 34.78 -2.12 12.66
C ALA A 523 34.34 -2.95 11.44
N LEU A 524 33.58 -2.37 10.53
CA LEU A 524 33.18 -3.01 9.27
C LEU A 524 34.40 -3.44 8.45
N ALA A 525 35.36 -2.54 8.22
CA ALA A 525 36.55 -2.85 7.43
C ALA A 525 37.36 -4.03 8.02
N SER A 526 37.41 -4.14 9.35
CA SER A 526 38.06 -5.25 10.06
C SER A 526 37.27 -6.57 9.97
N GLN A 527 35.95 -6.51 10.05
CA GLN A 527 35.08 -7.69 10.09
C GLN A 527 34.72 -8.24 8.70
N MET A 528 34.67 -7.40 7.66
CA MET A 528 34.08 -7.69 6.34
C MET A 528 34.58 -8.99 5.71
N GLY A 529 35.91 -9.19 5.69
CA GLY A 529 36.54 -10.39 5.11
C GLY A 529 36.30 -11.68 5.91
N ARG A 530 35.64 -11.59 7.08
CA ARG A 530 35.47 -12.69 8.03
C ARG A 530 34.01 -13.08 8.24
N TYR A 531 33.04 -12.45 7.58
CA TYR A 531 31.62 -12.82 7.66
C TYR A 531 31.29 -14.18 7.01
N SER A 532 32.12 -14.67 6.08
CA SER A 532 31.87 -15.95 5.37
C SER A 532 30.44 -16.07 4.80
N PRO A 533 29.98 -15.11 3.96
CA PRO A 533 28.58 -15.00 3.57
C PRO A 533 28.04 -16.18 2.75
N VAL A 534 28.93 -16.93 2.08
CA VAL A 534 28.58 -18.10 1.29
C VAL A 534 29.56 -19.23 1.59
N VAL A 535 29.03 -20.41 1.90
CA VAL A 535 29.79 -21.65 2.09
C VAL A 535 29.18 -22.70 1.16
N ILE A 536 29.99 -23.24 0.24
CA ILE A 536 29.56 -24.31 -0.65
C ILE A 536 29.58 -25.61 0.14
N GLY A 537 28.46 -26.36 0.10
CA GLY A 537 28.36 -27.68 0.73
C GLY A 537 29.32 -28.69 0.11
N TRP A 538 29.61 -29.73 0.88
CA TRP A 538 30.50 -30.83 0.47
C TRP A 538 29.84 -31.81 -0.49
#